data_AF-A0A1Y0MCY7-F1
#
_entry.id   AF-A0A1Y0MCY7-F1
#
_cell.length_a   1.000
_cell.length_b   1.000
_cell.length_c   1.000
_cell.angle_alpha   90.00
_cell.angle_beta   90.00
_cell.angle_gamma   90.00
#
_symmetry.space_group_name_H-M   'P 1'
#
loop_
_entity.id
_entity.type
_entity.pdbx_description
1 polymer ?
#
loop_
_entity_poly.entity_id
_entity_poly.type
_entity_poly.pdbx_seq_one_letter_code
_entity_poly.pdbx_strand_id
1 'polypeptide(L)'
;MELILKQDVENLGFKDDIVTVKNGYGRNFLIPQGQAILATVSAKKVLAENLKQRAFKEQKLIDDAKKISDALNNLEIKIASKVGSGDKLFGSVNNIDVAGALQKEGHSIEKKFINVIGGNVKRLGKYNAVIRLHREVVIDMPFEVVAEA
;
A
#
# COMPACT_ATOMS: atom_id res chain seq x y z
N MET A 1 20.53 -10.78 -30.62
CA MET A 1 19.36 -9.91 -30.87
C MET A 1 18.89 -9.34 -29.54
N GLU A 2 18.74 -8.02 -29.45
CA GLU A 2 18.23 -7.36 -28.24
C GLU A 2 16.71 -7.28 -28.27
N LEU A 3 16.07 -7.61 -27.15
CA LEU A 3 14.63 -7.58 -26.97
C LEU A 3 14.26 -6.88 -25.67
N ILE A 4 13.08 -6.27 -25.64
CA ILE A 4 12.42 -5.79 -24.42
C ILE A 4 11.35 -6.81 -24.05
N LEU A 5 11.40 -7.35 -22.85
CA LEU A 5 10.39 -8.30 -22.35
C LEU A 5 9.09 -7.58 -22.00
N LYS A 6 7.95 -8.12 -22.43
CA LYS A 6 6.60 -7.62 -22.10
C LYS A 6 6.01 -8.30 -20.87
N GLN A 7 6.55 -9.44 -20.49
CA GLN A 7 6.15 -10.25 -19.35
C GLN A 7 7.38 -10.95 -18.77
N ASP A 8 7.24 -11.49 -17.56
CA ASP A 8 8.30 -12.26 -16.92
C ASP A 8 8.51 -13.56 -17.69
N VAL A 9 9.77 -13.89 -17.97
CA VAL A 9 10.17 -15.12 -18.67
C VAL A 9 11.19 -15.85 -17.82
N GLU A 10 10.84 -17.08 -17.44
CA GLU A 10 11.70 -17.94 -16.63
C GLU A 10 13.09 -18.09 -17.26
N ASN A 11 14.12 -17.95 -16.42
CA ASN A 11 15.54 -18.04 -16.81
C ASN A 11 16.01 -17.00 -17.84
N LEU A 12 15.25 -15.93 -18.07
CA LEU A 12 15.62 -14.85 -18.99
C LEU A 12 15.59 -13.47 -18.34
N GLY A 13 14.49 -13.11 -17.67
CA GLY A 13 14.35 -11.80 -17.03
C GLY A 13 12.91 -11.43 -16.70
N PHE A 14 12.74 -10.22 -16.17
CA PHE A 14 11.44 -9.69 -15.79
C PHE A 14 10.86 -8.78 -16.88
N LYS A 15 9.57 -8.47 -16.74
CA LYS A 15 8.88 -7.50 -17.57
C LYS A 15 9.63 -6.17 -17.58
N ASP A 16 9.66 -5.56 -18.77
CA ASP A 16 10.34 -4.29 -19.07
C ASP A 16 11.88 -4.38 -19.07
N ASP A 17 12.49 -5.56 -18.91
CA ASP A 17 13.94 -5.75 -19.05
C ASP A 17 14.40 -5.78 -20.51
N ILE A 18 15.60 -5.24 -20.76
CA ILE A 18 16.31 -5.34 -22.04
C ILE A 18 17.27 -6.53 -21.96
N VAL A 19 17.00 -7.57 -22.73
CA VAL A 19 17.79 -8.81 -22.75
C VAL A 19 18.38 -9.08 -24.12
N THR A 20 19.57 -9.69 -24.13
CA THR A 20 20.21 -10.14 -25.37
C THR A 20 20.05 -11.64 -25.53
N VAL A 21 19.33 -12.06 -26.57
CA VAL A 21 19.06 -13.47 -26.86
C VAL A 21 19.59 -13.90 -28.23
N LYS A 22 19.67 -15.22 -28.43
CA LYS A 22 19.92 -15.82 -29.75
C LYS A 22 18.77 -15.49 -30.70
N ASN A 23 19.09 -15.23 -31.97
CA ASN A 23 18.13 -14.76 -32.97
C ASN A 23 16.93 -15.72 -33.13
N GLY A 24 17.15 -17.04 -33.12
CA GLY A 24 16.09 -18.03 -33.26
C GLY A 24 15.09 -18.00 -32.09
N TYR A 25 15.59 -17.87 -30.87
CA TYR A 25 14.74 -17.81 -29.68
C TYR A 25 13.87 -16.55 -29.65
N GLY A 26 14.45 -15.40 -30.04
CA GLY A 26 13.70 -14.16 -30.18
C GLY A 26 12.64 -14.19 -31.28
N ARG A 27 13.04 -14.54 -32.50
CA ARG A 27 12.18 -14.47 -33.70
C ARG A 27 11.11 -15.56 -33.77
N ASN A 28 11.42 -16.77 -33.31
CA ASN A 28 10.52 -17.91 -33.49
C ASN A 28 9.66 -18.20 -32.25
N PHE A 29 10.04 -17.70 -31.08
CA PHE A 29 9.36 -18.02 -29.82
C PHE A 29 8.88 -16.75 -29.09
N LEU A 30 9.80 -15.88 -28.65
CA LEU A 30 9.44 -14.76 -27.76
C LEU A 30 8.56 -13.69 -28.44
N ILE A 31 8.89 -13.30 -29.68
CA ILE A 31 8.12 -12.27 -30.40
C ILE A 31 6.75 -12.81 -30.85
N PRO A 32 6.64 -13.99 -31.51
CA PRO A 32 5.33 -14.50 -31.94
C PRO A 32 4.36 -14.79 -30.80
N GLN A 33 4.88 -15.21 -29.64
CA GLN A 33 4.07 -15.41 -28.43
C GLN A 33 3.75 -14.11 -27.69
N GLY A 34 4.22 -12.96 -28.18
CA GLY A 34 3.97 -11.65 -27.58
C GLY A 34 4.71 -11.41 -26.26
N GLN A 35 5.68 -12.25 -25.91
CA GLN A 35 6.45 -12.17 -24.67
C GLN A 35 7.53 -11.09 -24.73
N ALA A 36 7.98 -10.71 -25.93
CA ALA A 36 9.00 -9.69 -26.11
C ALA A 36 8.80 -8.88 -27.40
N ILE A 37 9.45 -7.72 -27.47
CA ILE A 37 9.50 -6.86 -28.65
C ILE A 37 10.95 -6.53 -29.00
N LEU A 38 11.20 -6.14 -30.25
CA LEU A 38 12.53 -5.68 -30.66
C LEU A 38 12.95 -4.42 -29.90
N ALA A 39 14.16 -4.44 -29.32
CA ALA A 39 14.72 -3.32 -28.60
C ALA A 39 15.31 -2.26 -29.56
N THR A 40 14.47 -1.68 -30.42
CA THR A 40 14.88 -0.59 -31.31
C THR A 40 15.17 0.68 -30.50
N VAL A 41 15.88 1.64 -31.10
CA VAL A 41 16.17 2.94 -30.45
C VAL A 41 14.87 3.65 -30.02
N SER A 42 13.82 3.59 -30.84
CA SER A 42 12.51 4.15 -30.49
C SER A 42 11.86 3.37 -29.33
N ALA A 43 11.86 2.04 -29.36
CA ALA A 43 11.27 1.22 -28.30
C ALA A 43 11.98 1.43 -26.95
N LYS A 44 13.31 1.52 -26.93
CA LYS A 44 14.09 1.83 -25.72
C LYS A 44 13.75 3.21 -25.14
N LYS A 45 13.56 4.23 -25.99
CA LYS A 45 13.12 5.57 -25.54
C LYS A 45 11.73 5.55 -24.93
N VAL A 46 10.78 4.85 -25.58
CA VAL A 46 9.41 4.69 -25.06
C VAL A 46 9.41 3.96 -23.72
N LEU A 47 10.21 2.90 -23.59
CA LEU A 47 10.37 2.17 -22.33
C LEU A 47 10.90 3.08 -21.21
N ALA A 48 11.97 3.83 -21.47
CA ALA A 48 12.55 4.75 -20.50
C ALA A 48 11.54 5.82 -20.06
N GLU A 49 10.75 6.36 -20.97
CA GLU A 49 9.71 7.33 -20.66
C GLU A 49 8.59 6.70 -19.82
N ASN A 50 8.12 5.50 -20.19
CA ASN A 50 7.12 4.78 -19.41
C ASN A 50 7.59 4.48 -17.98
N LEU A 51 8.85 4.05 -17.81
CA LEU A 51 9.44 3.80 -16.50
C LEU A 51 9.52 5.08 -15.67
N LYS A 52 9.93 6.21 -16.27
CA LYS A 52 9.93 7.52 -15.61
C LYS A 52 8.53 7.93 -15.18
N GLN A 53 7.54 7.79 -16.06
CA GLN A 53 6.15 8.15 -15.74
C GLN A 53 5.57 7.27 -14.64
N ARG A 54 5.88 5.96 -14.64
CA ARG A 54 5.47 5.07 -13.54
C ARG A 54 6.14 5.45 -12.23
N ALA A 55 7.44 5.69 -12.24
CA ALA A 55 8.18 6.13 -11.04
C ALA A 55 7.63 7.46 -10.50
N PHE A 56 7.32 8.42 -11.37
CA PHE A 56 6.73 9.69 -10.98
C PHE A 56 5.32 9.52 -10.37
N LYS A 57 4.49 8.64 -10.96
CA LYS A 57 3.16 8.32 -10.40
C LYS A 57 3.27 7.62 -9.05
N GLU A 58 4.18 6.66 -8.91
CA GLU A 58 4.42 5.96 -7.65
C GLU A 58 4.92 6.94 -6.58
N GLN A 59 5.86 7.81 -6.91
CA GLN A 59 6.37 8.83 -6.00
C GLN A 59 5.25 9.76 -5.54
N LYS A 60 4.38 10.21 -6.46
CA LYS A 60 3.22 11.03 -6.10
C LYS A 60 2.29 10.33 -5.12
N LEU A 61 2.02 9.04 -5.32
CA LEU A 61 1.21 8.24 -4.40
C LEU A 61 1.88 8.11 -3.02
N ILE A 62 3.20 7.91 -2.99
CA ILE A 62 3.97 7.88 -1.74
C ILE A 62 3.90 9.24 -1.04
N ASP A 63 4.08 10.34 -1.77
CA ASP A 63 4.07 11.69 -1.21
C ASP A 63 2.67 12.06 -0.69
N ASP A 64 1.61 11.68 -1.39
CA ASP A 64 0.24 11.89 -0.92
C ASP A 64 -0.07 11.02 0.31
N ALA A 65 0.44 9.78 0.36
CA ALA A 65 0.35 8.93 1.56
C ALA A 65 1.14 9.53 2.75
N LYS A 66 2.30 10.15 2.50
CA LYS A 66 3.10 10.83 3.53
C LYS A 66 2.39 12.05 4.12
N LYS A 67 1.73 12.85 3.27
CA LYS A 67 0.91 13.98 3.77
C LYS A 67 -0.21 13.49 4.68
N ILE A 68 -0.85 12.38 4.32
CA ILE A 68 -1.88 11.77 5.17
C ILE A 68 -1.26 11.26 6.47
N SER A 69 -0.09 10.60 6.44
CA SER A 69 0.56 10.17 7.68
C SER A 69 0.89 11.32 8.61
N ASP A 70 1.38 12.44 8.07
CA ASP A 70 1.72 13.61 8.88
C ASP A 70 0.48 14.24 9.50
N ALA A 71 -0.66 14.26 8.78
CA ALA A 71 -1.93 14.69 9.34
C ALA A 71 -2.38 13.75 10.48
N LEU A 72 -2.27 12.44 10.30
CA LEU A 72 -2.69 11.45 11.29
C LEU A 72 -1.83 11.44 12.55
N ASN A 73 -0.51 11.66 12.43
CA ASN A 73 0.39 11.71 13.57
C ASN A 73 0.09 12.86 14.54
N ASN A 74 -0.56 13.92 14.06
CA ASN A 74 -0.95 15.07 14.89
C ASN A 74 -2.34 14.94 15.51
N LEU A 75 -3.08 13.87 15.20
CA LEU A 75 -4.44 13.67 15.72
C LEU A 75 -4.42 12.80 16.97
N GLU A 76 -5.03 13.29 18.04
CA GLU A 76 -5.34 12.50 19.22
C GLU A 76 -6.73 11.87 19.07
N ILE A 77 -6.78 10.58 18.72
CA ILE A 77 -8.05 9.87 18.55
C ILE A 77 -8.54 9.30 19.88
N LYS A 78 -9.74 9.72 20.28
CA LYS A 78 -10.48 9.18 21.42
C LYS A 78 -11.70 8.41 20.93
N ILE A 79 -11.77 7.13 21.26
CA ILE A 79 -12.88 6.25 20.90
C ILE A 79 -13.74 6.06 22.15
N ALA A 80 -14.93 6.67 22.15
CA ALA A 80 -15.92 6.47 23.20
C ALA A 80 -16.58 5.10 23.05
N SER A 81 -16.67 4.33 24.14
CA SER A 81 -17.30 3.01 24.13
C SER A 81 -18.00 2.71 25.46
N LYS A 82 -19.10 1.94 25.40
CA LYS A 82 -19.89 1.56 26.58
C LYS A 82 -19.09 0.64 27.50
N VAL A 83 -19.07 1.03 28.77
CA VAL A 83 -18.37 0.31 29.82
C VAL A 83 -19.40 -0.48 30.64
N GLY A 84 -19.06 -1.72 31.00
CA GLY A 84 -19.84 -2.53 31.92
C GLY A 84 -19.46 -2.21 33.35
N SER A 85 -18.81 -3.17 34.01
CA SER A 85 -18.28 -3.01 35.38
C SER A 85 -16.79 -2.71 35.37
N GLY A 86 -16.38 -1.68 36.11
CA GLY A 86 -14.99 -1.24 36.20
C GLY A 86 -14.46 -0.77 34.84
N ASP A 87 -13.32 -1.30 34.41
CA ASP A 87 -12.65 -0.90 33.17
C ASP A 87 -13.00 -1.78 31.95
N LYS A 88 -13.93 -2.73 32.09
CA LYS A 88 -14.26 -3.69 31.04
C LYS A 88 -15.33 -3.13 30.10
N LEU A 89 -15.06 -3.15 28.81
CA LEU A 89 -15.99 -2.75 27.77
C LEU A 89 -17.12 -3.77 27.61
N PHE A 90 -18.32 -3.29 27.31
CA PHE A 90 -19.47 -4.14 26.99
C PHE A 90 -19.29 -4.85 25.64
N GLY A 91 -18.65 -4.15 24.69
CA GLY A 91 -18.24 -4.68 23.39
C GLY A 91 -16.73 -4.78 23.26
N SER A 92 -16.23 -4.67 22.03
CA SER A 92 -14.81 -4.55 21.75
C SER A 92 -14.56 -3.47 20.73
N VAL A 93 -13.52 -2.68 20.95
CA VAL A 93 -13.01 -1.73 19.96
C VAL A 93 -12.10 -2.48 18.98
N ASN A 94 -12.39 -2.38 17.69
CA ASN A 94 -11.63 -3.02 16.62
C ASN A 94 -11.26 -2.03 15.50
N ASN A 95 -10.74 -2.54 14.39
CA ASN A 95 -10.34 -1.73 13.24
C ASN A 95 -11.49 -0.96 12.57
N ILE A 96 -12.75 -1.40 12.71
CA ILE A 96 -13.93 -0.71 12.19
C ILE A 96 -14.17 0.57 13.00
N ASP A 97 -14.05 0.49 14.32
CA ASP A 97 -14.26 1.65 15.20
C ASP A 97 -13.16 2.70 14.99
N VAL A 98 -11.91 2.25 14.82
CA VAL A 98 -10.77 3.12 14.48
C VAL A 98 -10.99 3.77 13.10
N ALA A 99 -11.44 3.01 12.10
CA ALA A 99 -11.78 3.55 10.78
C ALA A 99 -12.90 4.60 10.86
N GLY A 100 -13.93 4.34 11.66
CA GLY A 100 -15.04 5.27 11.87
C GLY A 100 -14.61 6.55 12.58
N ALA A 101 -13.70 6.45 13.56
CA ALA A 101 -13.14 7.62 14.24
C ALA A 101 -12.30 8.46 13.28
N LEU A 102 -11.44 7.84 12.46
CA LEU A 102 -10.67 8.51 11.42
C LEU A 102 -11.55 9.21 10.38
N GLN A 103 -12.66 8.57 10.00
CA GLN A 103 -13.60 9.15 9.04
C GLN A 103 -14.28 10.41 9.60
N LYS A 104 -14.55 10.48 10.91
CA LYS A 104 -15.09 11.69 11.56
C LYS A 104 -14.10 12.86 11.53
N GLU A 105 -12.81 12.57 11.63
CA GLU A 105 -11.71 13.54 11.48
C GLU A 105 -11.42 13.89 10.01
N GLY A 106 -12.19 13.36 9.05
CA GLY A 106 -12.06 13.65 7.63
C GLY A 106 -11.11 12.71 6.86
N HIS A 107 -10.56 11.68 7.50
CA HIS A 107 -9.67 10.70 6.88
C HIS A 107 -10.41 9.39 6.59
N SER A 108 -10.82 9.21 5.33
CA SER A 108 -11.46 7.96 4.89
C SER A 108 -10.42 6.89 4.61
N ILE A 109 -10.22 5.96 5.55
CA ILE A 109 -9.29 4.84 5.43
C ILE A 109 -10.05 3.52 5.53
N GLU A 110 -9.80 2.60 4.60
CA GLU A 110 -10.44 1.30 4.64
C GLU A 110 -9.93 0.46 5.82
N LYS A 111 -10.86 -0.19 6.53
CA LYS A 111 -10.57 -1.08 7.68
C LYS A 111 -9.52 -2.18 7.42
N LYS A 112 -9.34 -2.61 6.16
CA LYS A 112 -8.34 -3.62 5.77
C LYS A 112 -6.89 -3.14 5.95
N PHE A 113 -6.69 -1.84 5.97
CA PHE A 113 -5.40 -1.20 6.16
C PHE A 113 -5.11 -0.84 7.62
N ILE A 114 -6.06 -1.07 8.52
CA ILE A 114 -5.93 -0.76 9.94
C ILE A 114 -5.80 -2.06 10.71
N ASN A 115 -4.72 -2.19 11.46
CA ASN A 115 -4.45 -3.32 12.32
C ASN A 115 -4.25 -2.86 13.76
N VAL A 116 -5.17 -3.25 14.65
CA VAL A 116 -5.07 -2.90 16.07
C VAL A 116 -4.11 -3.86 16.77
N ILE A 117 -3.11 -3.34 17.48
CA ILE A 117 -2.14 -4.18 18.20
C ILE A 117 -2.87 -4.91 19.34
N GLY A 118 -2.80 -6.24 19.33
CA GLY A 118 -3.55 -7.09 20.26
C GLY A 118 -4.98 -7.43 19.79
N GLY A 119 -5.36 -7.01 18.58
CA GLY A 119 -6.64 -7.34 17.97
C GLY A 119 -7.81 -6.57 18.60
N ASN A 120 -8.70 -7.27 19.29
CA ASN A 120 -9.92 -6.67 19.85
C ASN A 120 -9.67 -6.12 21.26
N VAL A 121 -9.78 -4.81 21.40
CA VAL A 121 -9.63 -4.11 22.67
C VAL A 121 -10.91 -4.25 23.50
N LYS A 122 -10.79 -4.75 24.74
CA LYS A 122 -11.93 -5.04 25.64
C LYS A 122 -11.89 -4.24 26.95
N ARG A 123 -10.95 -3.31 27.09
CA ARG A 123 -10.78 -2.49 28.30
C ARG A 123 -10.47 -1.05 27.92
N LEU A 124 -10.80 -0.13 28.83
CA LEU A 124 -10.37 1.27 28.74
C LEU A 124 -8.84 1.38 28.78
N GLY A 125 -8.30 2.44 28.18
CA GLY A 125 -6.87 2.72 28.18
C GLY A 125 -6.32 3.14 26.82
N LYS A 126 -4.99 3.22 26.75
CA LYS A 126 -4.24 3.63 25.56
C LYS A 126 -3.76 2.41 24.79
N TYR A 127 -3.98 2.42 23.49
CA TYR A 127 -3.63 1.35 22.57
C TYR A 127 -3.01 1.95 21.31
N ASN A 128 -2.33 1.11 20.53
CA ASN A 128 -1.78 1.50 19.23
C ASN A 128 -2.45 0.72 18.10
N ALA A 129 -2.72 1.41 17.00
CA ALA A 129 -3.14 0.83 15.74
C ALA A 129 -2.09 1.11 14.66
N VAL A 130 -1.72 0.07 13.92
CA VAL A 130 -0.86 0.16 12.75
C VAL A 130 -1.72 0.45 11.53
N ILE A 131 -1.48 1.56 10.86
CA ILE A 131 -2.20 1.96 9.64
C ILE A 131 -1.25 1.88 8.44
N ARG A 132 -1.62 1.10 7.44
CA ARG A 132 -0.88 0.96 6.18
C ARG A 132 -1.51 1.82 5.09
N LEU A 133 -0.98 3.02 4.88
CA LEU A 133 -1.46 3.94 3.83
C LEU A 133 -0.92 3.58 2.45
N HIS A 134 0.31 3.10 2.39
CA HIS A 134 0.97 2.65 1.17
C HIS A 134 1.93 1.49 1.47
N ARG A 135 2.44 0.79 0.45
CA ARG A 135 3.41 -0.31 0.63
C ARG A 135 4.68 0.12 1.40
N GLU A 136 5.06 1.38 1.27
CA GLU A 136 6.22 1.99 1.92
C GLU A 136 5.85 2.93 3.08
N VAL A 137 4.56 3.20 3.28
CA VAL A 137 4.09 4.15 4.31
C VAL A 137 3.18 3.41 5.27
N VAL A 138 3.76 3.04 6.42
CA VAL A 138 3.10 2.41 7.55
C VAL A 138 3.32 3.31 8.76
N ILE A 139 2.25 3.60 9.51
CA ILE A 139 2.31 4.42 10.71
C ILE A 139 1.74 3.69 11.91
N ASP A 140 2.30 4.01 13.07
CA ASP A 140 1.76 3.59 14.36
C ASP A 140 0.99 4.76 14.96
N MET A 141 -0.32 4.60 15.11
CA MET A 141 -1.21 5.63 15.62
C MET A 141 -1.70 5.25 17.01
N PRO A 142 -1.34 6.02 18.06
CA PRO A 142 -1.91 5.84 19.37
C PRO A 142 -3.37 6.30 19.39
N PHE A 143 -4.23 5.54 20.07
CA PHE A 143 -5.62 5.93 20.33
C PHE A 143 -5.99 5.57 21.77
N GLU A 144 -6.92 6.34 22.33
CA GLU A 144 -7.39 6.14 23.69
C GLU A 144 -8.86 5.70 23.67
N VAL A 145 -9.17 4.63 24.40
CA VAL A 145 -10.55 4.19 24.60
C VAL A 145 -11.07 4.78 25.90
N VAL A 146 -12.11 5.61 25.78
CA VAL A 146 -12.74 6.34 26.88
C VAL A 146 -14.16 5.84 27.11
N ALA A 147 -14.66 6.00 28.34
CA ALA A 147 -16.04 5.65 28.67
C ALA A 147 -17.01 6.56 27.91
N GLU A 148 -18.01 5.98 27.25
CA GLU A 148 -19.16 6.72 26.74
C GLU A 148 -19.95 7.28 27.94
N ALA A 149 -20.16 8.61 27.94
CA ALA A 149 -20.88 9.32 28.99
C ALA A 149 -22.40 9.13 28.86
#